data_AF-A0A969B940-F1
#
_entry.id   AF-A0A969B940-F1
#
_cell.length_a   1.000
_cell.length_b   1.000
_cell.length_c   1.000
_cell.angle_alpha   90.00
_cell.angle_beta   90.00
_cell.angle_gamma   90.00
#
_symmetry.space_group_name_H-M   'P 1'
#
loop_
_entity.id
_entity.type
_entity.pdbx_description
1 polymer ?
#
loop_
_entity_poly.entity_id
_entity_poly.type
_entity_poly.pdbx_seq_one_letter_code
_entity_poly.pdbx_strand_id
1 'polypeptide(L)'
;MDSVFLNGKTRFMSIMVSAGQDCLVETYVTDFDGDTVTYRTEILEEKPDYYLTGGDHEKRPATIETGKYRGPDNKVRFKAPAEPGPYRLFVYALDGRNHAATANIPFLVKP
;
A
#
# COMPACT_ATOMS: atom_id res chain seq x y z
N MET A 1 -5.08 11.63 6.25
CA MET A 1 -5.18 10.17 6.49
C MET A 1 -4.73 9.93 7.91
N ASP A 2 -5.57 9.30 8.72
CA ASP A 2 -5.36 9.24 10.17
C ASP A 2 -4.62 7.96 10.55
N SER A 3 -5.03 6.83 9.97
CA SER A 3 -4.36 5.55 10.18
C SER A 3 -4.57 4.59 9.01
N VAL A 4 -3.57 3.73 8.77
CA VAL A 4 -3.68 2.57 7.90
C VAL A 4 -3.15 1.36 8.63
N PHE A 5 -3.84 0.25 8.45
CA PHE A 5 -3.48 -1.05 8.98
C PHE A 5 -3.32 -2.05 7.85
N LEU A 6 -2.33 -2.93 7.98
CA LEU A 6 -2.19 -4.15 7.19
C LEU A 6 -2.34 -5.33 8.13
N ASN A 7 -3.38 -6.15 7.96
CA ASN A 7 -3.74 -7.25 8.85
C ASN A 7 -3.80 -6.81 10.33
N GLY A 8 -4.43 -5.66 10.59
CA GLY A 8 -4.57 -5.06 11.92
C GLY A 8 -3.29 -4.43 12.50
N LYS A 9 -2.18 -4.41 11.75
CA LYS A 9 -0.88 -3.87 12.21
C LYS A 9 -0.55 -2.54 11.52
N THR A 10 0.05 -1.62 12.26
CA THR A 10 0.50 -0.33 11.72
C THR A 10 1.91 -0.43 11.13
N ARG A 11 2.35 0.59 10.38
CA ARG A 11 3.72 0.70 9.82
C ARG A 11 4.87 0.55 10.82
N PHE A 12 4.60 0.72 12.12
CA PHE A 12 5.62 0.62 13.18
C PHE A 12 5.78 -0.81 13.72
N MET A 13 4.91 -1.74 13.31
CA MET A 13 4.86 -3.10 13.84
C MET A 13 5.40 -4.07 12.81
N SER A 14 6.73 -4.16 12.64
CA SER A 14 7.46 -5.07 11.73
C SER A 14 6.60 -6.18 11.11
N ILE A 15 5.94 -5.89 9.98
CA ILE A 15 4.89 -6.75 9.46
C ILE A 15 5.52 -7.86 8.64
N MET A 16 5.16 -9.10 8.93
CA MET A 16 5.54 -10.28 8.14
C MET A 16 4.28 -11.03 7.70
N VAL A 17 4.26 -11.49 6.45
CA VAL A 17 3.17 -12.26 5.84
C VAL A 17 3.77 -13.42 5.04
N SER A 18 3.04 -14.53 4.89
CA SER A 18 3.48 -15.61 4.00
C SER A 18 3.20 -15.29 2.54
N ALA A 19 3.97 -15.90 1.64
CA ALA A 19 3.74 -15.82 0.19
C ALA A 19 2.30 -16.25 -0.16
N GLY A 20 1.61 -15.43 -0.98
CA GLY A 20 0.22 -15.69 -1.38
C GLY A 20 -0.85 -15.54 -0.28
N GLN A 21 -0.46 -15.14 0.94
CA GLN A 21 -1.39 -14.93 2.05
C GLN A 21 -2.42 -13.85 1.70
N ASP A 22 -3.69 -14.08 2.05
CA ASP A 22 -4.72 -13.05 1.98
C ASP A 22 -4.46 -11.95 3.01
N CYS A 23 -4.43 -10.71 2.53
CA CYS A 23 -4.15 -9.52 3.29
C CYS A 23 -5.32 -8.55 3.24
N LEU A 24 -5.56 -7.86 4.35
CA LEU A 24 -6.55 -6.82 4.48
C LEU A 24 -5.86 -5.49 4.83
N VAL A 25 -6.10 -4.49 4.00
CA VAL A 25 -5.76 -3.09 4.27
C VAL A 25 -6.98 -2.39 4.80
N GLU A 26 -6.85 -1.67 5.92
CA GLU A 26 -7.91 -0.83 6.47
C GLU A 26 -7.40 0.61 6.55
N THR A 27 -8.14 1.58 6.01
CA THR A 27 -7.69 2.96 5.82
C THR A 27 -8.66 3.96 6.44
N TYR A 28 -8.30 4.60 7.54
CA TYR A 28 -9.16 5.58 8.19
C TYR A 28 -8.76 7.01 7.78
N VAL A 29 -9.74 7.75 7.27
CA VAL A 29 -9.61 9.14 6.85
C VAL A 29 -10.78 9.92 7.43
N THR A 30 -10.47 10.95 8.20
CA THR A 30 -11.45 11.96 8.59
C THR A 30 -11.67 12.88 7.40
N ASP A 31 -12.87 12.80 6.81
CA ASP A 31 -13.36 13.77 5.84
C ASP A 31 -14.48 14.59 6.50
N PHE A 32 -14.29 15.91 6.54
CA PHE A 32 -15.26 16.84 7.12
C PHE A 32 -16.34 17.27 6.13
N ASP A 33 -16.10 17.08 4.83
CA ASP A 33 -17.00 17.50 3.75
C ASP A 33 -18.00 16.40 3.34
N GLY A 34 -17.75 15.15 3.76
CA GLY A 34 -18.62 14.00 3.45
C GLY A 34 -18.55 13.53 1.99
N ASP A 35 -17.45 13.82 1.30
CA ASP A 35 -17.23 13.44 -0.08
C ASP A 35 -16.94 11.94 -0.21
N THR A 36 -17.22 11.37 -1.39
CA THR A 36 -16.93 9.95 -1.65
C THR A 36 -15.43 9.76 -1.88
N VAL A 37 -14.75 9.12 -0.92
CA VAL A 37 -13.34 8.79 -1.03
C VAL A 37 -13.11 7.54 -1.89
N THR A 38 -12.10 7.59 -2.75
CA THR A 38 -11.60 6.43 -3.50
C THR A 38 -10.29 5.96 -2.89
N TYR A 39 -10.24 4.69 -2.51
CA TYR A 39 -9.04 4.04 -1.97
C TYR A 39 -8.33 3.26 -3.07
N ARG A 40 -7.03 3.48 -3.22
CA ARG A 40 -6.16 2.72 -4.14
C ARG A 40 -4.96 2.20 -3.38
N THR A 41 -4.55 0.96 -3.68
CA THR A 41 -3.35 0.36 -3.10
C THR A 41 -2.40 -0.18 -4.16
N GLU A 42 -1.11 0.00 -3.94
CA GLU A 42 -0.03 -0.45 -4.82
C GLU A 42 1.05 -1.13 -3.97
N ILE A 43 1.64 -2.22 -4.47
CA ILE A 43 2.79 -2.88 -3.84
C ILE A 43 4.01 -2.74 -4.73
N LEU A 44 5.12 -2.31 -4.13
CA LEU A 44 6.44 -2.29 -4.75
C LEU A 44 7.40 -3.15 -3.95
N GLU A 45 8.30 -3.83 -4.66
CA GLU A 45 9.44 -4.51 -4.05
C GLU A 45 10.46 -3.47 -3.55
N GLU A 46 10.98 -3.65 -2.33
CA GLU A 46 12.06 -2.80 -1.81
C GLU A 46 13.42 -3.37 -2.24
N LYS A 47 13.91 -3.00 -3.43
CA LYS A 47 15.32 -3.24 -3.75
C LYS A 47 16.17 -2.01 -3.41
N PRO A 48 17.28 -2.17 -2.68
CA PRO A 48 18.20 -1.06 -2.38
C PRO A 48 18.86 -0.48 -3.64
N ASP A 49 18.97 -1.27 -4.71
CA ASP A 49 19.58 -0.87 -5.99
C ASP A 49 18.73 0.12 -6.81
N TYR A 50 17.49 0.42 -6.40
CA TYR A 50 16.63 1.45 -7.03
C TYR A 50 16.85 2.88 -6.49
N TYR A 51 17.83 3.07 -5.64
CA TYR A 51 18.14 4.39 -5.08
C TYR A 51 19.59 4.78 -5.34
N LEU A 52 20.27 4.06 -6.25
CA LEU A 52 21.69 4.19 -6.48
C LEU A 52 21.95 4.72 -7.89
N THR A 53 22.48 5.95 -7.88
CA THR A 53 23.32 6.57 -8.91
C THR A 53 22.64 7.16 -10.15
N GLY A 54 22.51 8.49 -10.11
CA GLY A 54 22.90 9.40 -11.20
C GLY A 54 22.46 9.04 -12.62
N GLY A 55 21.34 9.64 -13.06
CA GLY A 55 21.17 10.08 -14.44
C GLY A 55 20.76 9.04 -15.49
N ASP A 56 20.80 7.74 -15.21
CA ASP A 56 20.33 6.71 -16.14
C ASP A 56 18.98 6.10 -15.70
N HIS A 57 18.14 5.75 -16.68
CA HIS A 57 16.81 5.19 -16.45
C HIS A 57 16.88 3.89 -15.64
N GLU A 58 16.56 3.98 -14.35
CA GLU A 58 16.28 2.81 -13.53
C GLU A 58 14.93 2.18 -13.93
N LYS A 59 14.95 0.87 -14.19
CA LYS A 59 13.76 0.10 -14.53
C LYS A 59 12.92 -0.12 -13.27
N ARG A 60 12.01 0.82 -12.96
CA ARG A 60 11.07 0.77 -11.81
C ARG A 60 10.59 -0.68 -11.60
N PRO A 61 10.68 -1.23 -10.37
CA PRO A 61 10.20 -2.57 -10.11
C PRO A 61 8.73 -2.66 -10.50
N ALA A 62 8.32 -3.81 -11.02
CA ALA A 62 6.95 -4.01 -11.48
C ALA A 62 5.97 -3.71 -10.33
N THR A 63 5.12 -2.70 -10.53
CA THR A 63 4.06 -2.39 -9.57
C THR A 63 3.04 -3.50 -9.58
N ILE A 64 2.82 -4.13 -8.43
CA ILE A 64 1.70 -5.05 -8.24
C ILE A 64 0.53 -4.19 -7.79
N GLU A 65 -0.35 -3.82 -8.71
CA GLU A 65 -1.61 -3.17 -8.35
C GLU A 65 -2.48 -4.17 -7.61
N THR A 66 -2.82 -3.83 -6.36
CA THR A 66 -3.48 -4.76 -5.44
C THR A 66 -4.98 -4.55 -5.34
N GLY A 67 -5.46 -3.37 -5.72
CA GLY A 67 -6.88 -3.09 -5.80
C GLY A 67 -7.19 -1.60 -5.81
N LYS A 68 -8.39 -1.30 -6.29
CA LYS A 68 -9.01 0.01 -6.23
C LYS A 68 -10.45 -0.17 -5.79
N TYR A 69 -10.85 0.53 -4.73
CA TYR A 69 -12.21 0.49 -4.22
C TYR A 69 -12.73 1.91 -4.03
N ARG A 70 -13.99 2.13 -4.38
CA ARG A 70 -14.69 3.41 -4.18
C ARG A 70 -15.98 3.13 -3.42
N GLY A 71 -16.15 3.78 -2.28
CA GLY A 71 -17.31 3.58 -1.42
C GLY A 71 -16.98 3.86 0.04
N PRO A 72 -17.96 3.67 0.95
CA PRO A 72 -17.76 3.89 2.38
C PRO A 72 -16.87 2.81 3.01
N ASP A 73 -16.69 1.66 2.34
CA ASP A 73 -15.85 0.59 2.85
C ASP A 73 -14.37 0.99 2.76
N ASN A 74 -13.75 1.09 3.91
CA ASN A 74 -12.38 1.55 4.06
C ASN A 74 -11.36 0.42 3.89
N LYS A 75 -11.73 -0.62 3.15
CA LYS A 75 -11.06 -1.92 3.12
C LYS A 75 -10.65 -2.31 1.72
N VAL A 76 -9.42 -2.77 1.59
CA VAL A 76 -8.90 -3.36 0.35
C VAL A 76 -8.28 -4.71 0.66
N ARG A 77 -8.65 -5.74 -0.09
CA ARG A 77 -8.09 -7.10 0.04
C ARG A 77 -7.16 -7.40 -1.12
N PHE A 78 -6.06 -8.07 -0.83
CA PHE A 78 -5.09 -8.50 -1.84
C PHE A 78 -4.37 -9.77 -1.40
N LYS A 79 -3.71 -10.46 -2.33
CA LYS A 79 -2.79 -11.56 -2.01
C LYS A 79 -1.36 -11.03 -1.94
N ALA A 80 -0.65 -11.37 -0.87
CA ALA A 80 0.77 -11.09 -0.76
C ALA A 80 1.54 -11.66 -1.97
N PRO A 81 2.60 -10.98 -2.44
CA PRO A 81 3.46 -11.49 -3.51
C PRO A 81 3.88 -12.95 -3.29
N ALA A 82 4.04 -13.71 -4.36
CA ALA A 82 4.50 -15.10 -4.30
C ALA A 82 6.00 -15.20 -3.99
N GLU A 83 6.77 -14.20 -4.41
CA GLU A 83 8.21 -14.13 -4.16
C GLU A 83 8.48 -13.61 -2.74
N PRO A 84 9.27 -14.32 -1.92
CA PRO A 84 9.71 -13.82 -0.63
C PRO A 84 10.63 -12.61 -0.78
N GLY A 85 10.44 -11.59 0.06
CA GLY A 85 11.24 -10.37 -0.03
C GLY A 85 10.62 -9.20 0.73
N PRO A 86 11.37 -8.10 0.88
CA PRO A 86 10.85 -6.87 1.44
C PRO A 86 9.99 -6.13 0.40
N TYR A 87 8.84 -5.64 0.84
CA TYR A 87 7.90 -4.91 0.01
C TYR A 87 7.38 -3.68 0.76
N ARG A 88 6.90 -2.70 0.00
CA ARG A 88 6.20 -1.53 0.52
C ARG A 88 4.82 -1.44 -0.10
N LEU A 89 3.81 -1.46 0.76
CA LEU A 89 2.43 -1.14 0.41
C LEU A 89 2.29 0.38 0.39
N PHE A 90 1.77 0.93 -0.68
CA PHE A 90 1.34 2.33 -0.80
C PHE A 90 -0.18 2.38 -0.80
N VAL A 91 -0.74 3.32 -0.04
CA VAL A 91 -2.17 3.54 0.09
C VAL A 91 -2.47 4.98 -0.26
N TYR A 92 -3.47 5.17 -1.10
CA TYR A 92 -3.95 6.47 -1.55
C TYR A 92 -5.43 6.58 -1.23
N ALA A 93 -5.82 7.67 -0.57
CA ALA A 93 -7.21 8.07 -0.37
C ALA A 93 -7.45 9.36 -1.17
N LEU A 94 -8.32 9.29 -2.17
CA LEU A 94 -8.58 10.37 -3.13
C LEU A 94 -10.00 10.90 -2.92
N ASP A 95 -10.15 12.20 -2.66
CA ASP A 95 -11.44 12.87 -2.40
C ASP A 95 -12.18 13.33 -3.67
N GLY A 96 -11.60 13.14 -4.86
CA GLY A 96 -12.15 13.60 -6.13
C GLY A 96 -11.95 15.09 -6.43
N ARG A 97 -11.38 15.86 -5.49
CA ARG A 97 -11.01 17.29 -5.65
C ARG A 97 -9.50 17.50 -5.78
N ASN A 98 -8.80 16.48 -6.28
CA ASN A 98 -7.33 16.45 -6.44
C ASN A 98 -6.53 16.45 -5.12
N HIS A 99 -7.17 16.27 -3.95
CA HIS A 99 -6.41 15.97 -2.73
C HIS A 99 -6.24 14.47 -2.57
N ALA A 100 -5.01 14.08 -2.26
CA ALA A 100 -4.63 12.70 -2.01
C ALA A 100 -3.96 12.64 -0.64
N ALA A 101 -4.55 11.89 0.28
CA ALA A 101 -3.85 11.50 1.49
C ALA A 101 -3.14 10.17 1.22
N THR A 102 -1.86 10.10 1.58
CA THR A 102 -1.02 8.93 1.27
C THR A 102 -0.44 8.32 2.53
N ALA A 103 -0.23 7.02 2.50
CA ALA A 103 0.62 6.33 3.46
C ALA A 103 1.34 5.16 2.83
N ASN A 104 2.35 4.69 3.54
CA ASN A 104 3.08 3.51 3.16
C ASN A 104 3.36 2.62 4.37
N ILE A 105 3.35 1.31 4.13
CA ILE A 105 3.59 0.27 5.12
C ILE A 105 4.67 -0.67 4.57
N PRO A 106 5.87 -0.70 5.16
CA PRO A 106 6.85 -1.74 4.85
C PRO A 106 6.40 -3.08 5.46
N PHE A 107 6.55 -4.16 4.70
CA PHE A 107 6.26 -5.51 5.16
C PHE A 107 7.19 -6.52 4.47
N LEU A 108 7.40 -7.67 5.10
CA LEU A 108 8.26 -8.74 4.62
C LEU A 108 7.43 -9.96 4.25
N VAL A 109 7.57 -10.42 3.00
CA VAL A 109 7.01 -11.70 2.57
C VAL A 109 7.99 -12.81 2.95
N LYS A 110 7.48 -13.81 3.67
CA LYS A 110 8.19 -15.04 4.04
C LYS A 110 7.72 -16.20 3.14
N PRO A 111 8.58 -17.22 2.96
CA PRO A 111 8.17 -18.48 2.33
C PRO A 111 6.92 -19.09 2.99
#